data_AF-A0A5N7SLA3-F1
#
_entry.id   AF-A0A5N7SLA3-F1
#
_cell.length_a   1.000
_cell.length_b   1.000
_cell.length_c   1.000
_cell.angle_alpha   90.00
_cell.angle_beta   90.00
_cell.angle_gamma   90.00
#
_symmetry.space_group_name_H-M   'P 1'
#
loop_
_entity.id
_entity.type
_entity.pdbx_description
1 polymer ?
#
loop_
_entity_poly.entity_id
_entity_poly.type
_entity_poly.pdbx_seq_one_letter_code
_entity_poly.pdbx_strand_id
1 'polypeptide(L)'
;MTEPASDPQRSAQRLQWARTQLDDANTVVERASVDAGMRSYWRTTSTRGSHIVMDAPPGLEDPRPWLRMRGLLHDNGLRVPALLAQDLDAG
;
A
#
# COMPACT_ATOMS: atom_id res chain seq x y z
N MET A 1 18.11 8.94 13.03
CA MET A 1 17.96 8.51 11.63
C MET A 1 16.49 8.22 11.43
N THR A 2 15.76 9.07 10.71
CA THR A 2 14.30 8.92 10.55
C THR A 2 14.05 7.82 9.52
N GLU A 3 13.37 6.75 9.91
CA GLU A 3 12.90 5.74 8.97
C GLU A 3 11.97 6.42 7.95
N PRO A 4 12.17 6.27 6.63
CA PRO A 4 11.38 6.99 5.61
C PRO A 4 9.88 6.67 5.73
N ALA A 5 9.54 5.47 6.22
CA ALA A 5 8.17 5.09 6.49
C ALA A 5 7.52 5.92 7.63
N SER A 6 8.29 6.57 8.50
CA SER A 6 7.81 7.38 9.62
C SER A 6 7.84 8.89 9.32
N ASP A 7 8.15 9.29 8.09
CA ASP A 7 8.06 10.68 7.65
C ASP A 7 6.60 11.18 7.74
N PRO A 8 6.34 12.32 8.42
CA PRO A 8 5.01 12.93 8.48
C PRO A 8 4.40 13.20 7.10
N GLN A 9 5.20 13.63 6.12
CA GLN A 9 4.68 13.89 4.77
C GLN A 9 4.21 12.60 4.10
N ARG A 10 5.02 11.53 4.18
CA ARG A 10 4.63 10.22 3.64
C ARG A 10 3.41 9.64 4.36
N SER A 11 3.31 9.86 5.67
CA SER A 11 2.15 9.46 6.47
C SER A 11 0.86 10.16 6.00
N ALA A 12 0.92 11.46 5.73
CA ALA A 12 -0.21 12.21 5.19
C ALA A 12 -0.60 11.73 3.78
N GLN A 13 0.38 11.47 2.91
CA GLN A 13 0.14 10.94 1.56
C GLN A 13 -0.59 9.59 1.59
N ARG A 14 -0.14 8.65 2.43
CA ARG A 14 -0.82 7.36 2.59
C ARG A 14 -2.26 7.50 3.07
N LEU A 15 -2.48 8.36 4.08
CA LEU A 15 -3.83 8.62 4.60
C LEU A 15 -4.75 9.20 3.53
N GLN A 16 -4.27 10.20 2.79
CA GLN A 16 -5.03 10.83 1.71
C GLN A 16 -5.34 9.84 0.59
N TRP A 17 -4.36 9.04 0.19
CA TRP A 17 -4.53 7.99 -0.81
C TRP A 17 -5.59 6.97 -0.38
N ALA A 18 -5.48 6.44 0.84
CA ALA A 18 -6.43 5.46 1.38
C ALA A 18 -7.86 6.01 1.41
N ARG A 19 -8.05 7.25 1.89
CA ARG A 19 -9.36 7.92 1.91
C ARG A 19 -9.96 8.09 0.51
N THR A 20 -9.12 8.41 -0.46
CA THR A 20 -9.54 8.62 -1.86
C THR A 20 -9.95 7.30 -2.50
N GLN A 21 -9.12 6.25 -2.38
CA GLN A 21 -9.39 4.95 -3.01
C GLN A 21 -10.54 4.19 -2.34
N LEU A 22 -10.78 4.42 -1.05
CA LEU A 22 -11.87 3.81 -0.31
C LEU A 22 -13.13 4.69 -0.28
N ASP A 23 -13.09 5.90 -0.84
CA ASP A 23 -14.20 6.88 -0.80
C ASP A 23 -14.76 7.05 0.62
N ASP A 24 -13.86 7.17 1.60
CA ASP A 24 -14.22 7.25 3.02
C ASP A 24 -13.26 8.15 3.78
N ALA A 25 -13.73 9.36 4.12
CA ALA A 25 -12.97 10.36 4.87
C ALA A 25 -12.62 9.93 6.30
N ASN A 26 -13.35 8.97 6.88
CA ASN A 26 -13.09 8.45 8.22
C ASN A 26 -12.09 7.29 8.21
N THR A 27 -11.55 6.91 7.05
CA THR A 27 -10.50 5.90 6.96
C THR A 27 -9.34 6.26 7.88
N VAL A 28 -8.93 5.28 8.68
CA VAL A 28 -7.74 5.32 9.52
C VAL A 28 -6.65 4.44 8.94
N VAL A 29 -5.39 4.80 9.20
CA VAL A 29 -4.20 4.08 8.70
C VAL A 29 -3.25 3.83 9.87
N GLU A 30 -2.85 2.58 10.06
CA GLU A 30 -1.93 2.14 11.11
C GLU A 30 -0.84 1.21 10.55
N ARG A 31 0.34 1.18 11.18
CA ARG A 31 1.45 0.34 10.71
C ARG A 31 1.07 -1.14 10.87
N ALA A 32 1.15 -1.93 9.79
CA ALA A 32 0.81 -3.36 9.82
C ALA A 32 2.02 -4.27 10.00
N SER A 33 3.20 -3.86 9.52
CA SER A 33 4.46 -4.60 9.68
C SER A 33 5.64 -3.66 9.81
N VAL A 34 6.66 -4.09 10.56
CA VAL A 34 7.95 -3.40 10.74
C VAL A 34 9.08 -3.98 9.88
N ASP A 35 8.89 -5.17 9.30
CA ASP A 35 9.87 -5.80 8.39
C ASP A 35 9.25 -5.97 6.99
N ALA A 36 9.78 -5.19 6.05
CA ALA A 36 9.30 -5.15 4.67
C ALA A 36 10.35 -4.65 3.67
N GLY A 37 11.65 -4.66 4.01
CA GLY A 37 12.67 -4.08 3.14
C GLY A 37 12.51 -2.56 3.00
N MET A 38 12.54 -2.03 1.77
CA MET A 38 12.44 -0.59 1.50
C MET A 38 11.00 -0.09 1.30
N ARG A 39 10.02 -1.00 1.23
CA ARG A 39 8.58 -0.68 1.29
C ARG A 39 8.03 -0.86 2.69
N SER A 40 6.78 -0.45 2.90
CA SER A 40 6.08 -0.56 4.17
C SER A 40 4.63 -1.00 3.98
N TYR A 41 4.07 -1.68 4.97
CA TYR A 41 2.68 -2.14 4.95
C TYR A 41 1.87 -1.45 6.03
N TRP A 42 0.69 -0.98 5.65
CA TRP A 42 -0.21 -0.22 6.49
C TRP A 42 -1.60 -0.81 6.43
N ARG A 43 -2.20 -1.05 7.59
CA ARG A 43 -3.58 -1.49 7.69
C ARG A 43 -4.46 -0.26 7.65
N THR A 44 -5.51 -0.36 6.86
CA THR A 44 -6.54 0.67 6.77
C THR A 44 -7.86 0.07 7.18
N THR A 45 -8.66 0.84 7.88
CA THR A 45 -10.01 0.45 8.31
C THR A 45 -10.98 1.53 7.86
N SER A 46 -12.03 1.13 7.16
CA SER A 46 -13.04 1.99 6.56
C SER A 46 -14.42 1.34 6.67
N THR A 47 -15.46 2.05 6.28
CA THR A 47 -16.82 1.52 6.06
C THR A 47 -16.86 0.37 5.05
N ARG A 48 -15.86 0.26 4.17
CA ARG A 48 -15.70 -0.83 3.20
C ARG A 48 -14.94 -2.05 3.76
N GLY A 49 -14.58 -2.03 5.05
CA GLY A 49 -13.82 -3.07 5.71
C GLY A 49 -12.33 -2.74 5.88
N SER A 50 -11.52 -3.77 6.13
CA SER A 50 -10.08 -3.66 6.36
C SER A 50 -9.27 -3.99 5.10
N HIS A 51 -8.32 -3.11 4.77
CA HIS A 51 -7.45 -3.26 3.60
C HIS A 51 -5.98 -3.04 3.97
N ILE A 52 -5.07 -3.43 3.09
CA ILE A 52 -3.64 -3.18 3.23
C ILE A 52 -3.19 -2.22 2.15
N VAL A 53 -2.54 -1.14 2.55
CA VAL A 53 -1.75 -0.28 1.68
C VAL A 53 -0.31 -0.75 1.75
N MET A 54 0.26 -1.08 0.60
CA MET A 54 1.69 -1.24 0.43
C MET A 54 2.21 0.09 -0.12
N ASP A 55 3.23 0.64 0.52
CA ASP A 55 3.87 1.91 0.20
C ASP A 55 5.34 1.63 -0.10
N ALA A 56 5.76 1.80 -1.35
CA ALA A 56 7.14 1.66 -1.80
C ALA A 56 7.67 3.02 -2.30
N PRO A 57 8.29 3.85 -1.44
CA PRO A 57 8.66 5.21 -1.81
C PRO A 57 9.48 5.27 -3.12
N PRO A 58 9.16 6.20 -4.04
CA PRO A 58 9.83 6.30 -5.32
C PRO A 58 11.34 6.38 -5.19
N GLY A 59 12.05 5.57 -5.99
CA GLY A 59 13.52 5.50 -5.97
C GLY A 59 14.11 4.61 -4.87
N LEU A 60 13.31 4.05 -3.97
CA LEU A 60 13.79 3.09 -2.96
C LEU A 60 13.51 1.62 -3.34
N GLU A 61 12.33 1.32 -3.87
CA GLU A 61 11.94 -0.03 -4.31
C GLU A 61 10.98 0.06 -5.51
N ASP A 62 11.16 -0.77 -6.56
CA ASP A 62 10.24 -0.83 -7.70
C ASP A 62 9.16 -1.90 -7.47
N PRO A 63 7.86 -1.53 -7.39
CA PRO A 63 6.79 -2.48 -7.14
C PRO A 63 6.34 -3.31 -8.35
N ARG A 64 6.75 -2.95 -9.56
CA ARG A 64 6.30 -3.59 -10.81
C ARG A 64 6.59 -5.11 -10.87
N PRO A 65 7.75 -5.64 -10.43
CA PRO A 65 8.01 -7.07 -10.45
C PRO A 65 7.02 -7.88 -9.61
N TRP A 66 6.61 -7.38 -8.43
CA TRP A 66 5.64 -8.08 -7.58
C TRP A 66 4.24 -8.04 -8.17
N LEU A 67 3.83 -6.92 -8.76
CA LEU A 67 2.54 -6.81 -9.44
C LEU A 67 2.48 -7.72 -10.67
N ARG A 68 3.58 -7.85 -11.41
CA ARG A 68 3.70 -8.81 -12.51
C ARG A 68 3.55 -10.25 -12.02
N MET A 69 4.22 -10.62 -10.93
CA MET A 69 4.09 -11.96 -10.34
C MET A 69 2.68 -12.22 -9.81
N ARG A 70 2.06 -11.23 -9.14
CA ARG A 70 0.66 -11.31 -8.73
C ARG A 70 -0.25 -11.59 -9.92
N GLY A 71 -0.09 -10.83 -11.02
CA GLY A 71 -0.86 -11.01 -12.26
C GLY A 71 -0.70 -12.42 -12.83
N LEU A 72 0.54 -12.87 -12.97
CA LEU A 72 0.84 -14.23 -13.46
C LEU A 72 0.13 -15.31 -12.62
N LEU A 73 0.20 -15.22 -11.29
CA LEU A 73 -0.43 -16.19 -10.40
C LEU A 73 -1.97 -16.13 -10.52
N HIS A 74 -2.53 -14.92 -10.49
CA HIS A 74 -3.97 -14.69 -10.62
C HIS A 74 -4.52 -15.25 -11.93
N ASP A 75 -3.87 -14.95 -13.05
CA ASP A 75 -4.31 -15.33 -14.39
C ASP A 75 -4.21 -16.85 -14.63
N ASN A 76 -3.43 -17.55 -13.81
CA ASN A 76 -3.35 -19.02 -13.79
C ASN A 76 -4.26 -19.65 -12.72
N GLY A 77 -5.24 -18.91 -12.19
CA GLY A 77 -6.27 -19.42 -11.28
C GLY A 77 -5.81 -19.61 -9.83
N LEU A 78 -4.62 -19.11 -9.47
CA LEU A 78 -4.15 -19.16 -8.09
C LEU A 78 -4.77 -18.02 -7.28
N ARG A 79 -5.14 -18.34 -6.04
CA ARG A 79 -5.69 -17.36 -5.11
C ARG A 79 -4.61 -16.39 -4.66
N VAL A 80 -4.73 -15.13 -5.09
CA VAL A 80 -3.91 -14.01 -4.63
C VAL A 80 -4.77 -12.89 -4.07
N PRO A 81 -4.22 -11.96 -3.27
CA PRO A 81 -4.95 -10.78 -2.83
C PRO A 81 -5.49 -9.95 -4.01
N ALA A 82 -6.71 -9.43 -3.85
CA ALA A 82 -7.28 -8.48 -4.80
C ALA A 82 -6.47 -7.18 -4.80
N LEU A 83 -6.19 -6.65 -6.00
CA LEU A 83 -5.58 -5.34 -6.18
C LEU A 83 -6.71 -4.36 -6.48
N LEU A 84 -6.98 -3.45 -5.55
CA LEU A 84 -8.08 -2.49 -5.67
C LEU A 84 -7.69 -1.23 -6.44
N ALA A 85 -6.45 -0.77 -6.22
CA ALA A 85 -5.88 0.41 -6.86
C ALA A 85 -4.36 0.33 -6.82
N GLN A 86 -3.68 1.08 -7.70
CA GLN A 86 -2.23 1.25 -7.71
C GLN A 86 -1.86 2.64 -8.24
N ASP A 87 -0.78 3.22 -7.72
CA ASP A 87 -0.12 4.40 -8.26
C ASP A 87 1.40 4.15 -8.23
N LEU A 88 1.96 3.78 -9.38
CA LEU A 88 3.36 3.37 -9.48
C LEU A 88 4.33 4.55 -9.55
N ASP A 89 3.82 5.76 -9.78
CA ASP A 89 4.63 6.97 -9.83
C ASP A 89 4.77 7.57 -8.42
N ALA A 90 3.74 7.42 -7.58
CA ALA A 90 3.76 7.80 -6.18
C ALA A 90 4.33 6.72 -5.24
N GLY A 91 4.48 5.47 -5.73
CA GLY A 91 5.13 4.36 -5.03
C GLY A 91 4.23 3.56 -4.12
#